data_AF-A0A372RIK2-F1
#
_entry.id   AF-A0A372RIK2-F1
#
_cell.length_a   1.000
_cell.length_b   1.000
_cell.length_c   1.000
_cell.angle_alpha   90.00
_cell.angle_beta   90.00
_cell.angle_gamma   90.00
#
_symmetry.space_group_name_H-M   'P 1'
#
loop_
_entity.id
_entity.type
_entity.pdbx_description
1 polymer ?
#
loop_
_entity_poly.entity_id
_entity_poly.type
_entity_poly.pdbx_seq_one_letter_code
_entity_poly.pdbx_strand_id
1 'polypeptide(L)'
;MTRHTATFIDNKLYILGYEDSDGKNFFYIDFSVSFNTQNLIVKDLSNINIVPENTLATSVKGGANNNTLFLYGGFNFSLTSVPLVYTFDAQTNLWNIPKIIGDHTSSLRKYHLTGIVDNKGKMYLWGGYGLTFTYNSDMLILDTVNLVWDTGSFAPIKCFRYTAILLPDNKIIYMNLEGLLRDNELPSDQVYIYDNWNMKLTTGTIPSYRGIFTAVLGIQRVIIYGGPSDAEPIDSSLYELKLINFEWRIPKTSGQTPASRISHSANVIDKYMVISFGYGYDRSIENDIYCLILVMSLRTLLGCLLLSFVSFIEYRRDENRSKDFDNDQAENNVHNYGQEIVQPPKNEKIFNHGQEIVEPPNNDHIFNHGQEIVELTNNDQIFNHGKEITQPHTPEPVINNNYNHEQESTQIANDKKLSLQYVLKLEQEIQDLKQMILQNNN
;
A
#
# COMPACT_ATOMS: atom_id res chain seq x y z
N MET A 1 -0.63 1.88 24.67
CA MET A 1 -1.46 0.97 23.87
C MET A 1 -0.62 0.37 22.75
N THR A 2 -0.76 -0.93 22.50
CA THR A 2 -0.12 -1.66 21.38
C THR A 2 -0.93 -2.89 21.03
N ARG A 3 -0.84 -3.39 19.78
CA ARG A 3 -1.67 -4.49 19.25
C ARG A 3 -3.18 -4.21 19.37
N HIS A 4 -3.53 -2.93 19.36
CA HIS A 4 -4.88 -2.42 19.19
C HIS A 4 -5.35 -2.58 17.75
N THR A 5 -6.66 -2.52 17.57
CA THR A 5 -7.29 -2.29 16.27
C THR A 5 -7.77 -0.83 16.20
N ALA A 6 -7.86 -0.29 14.99
CA ALA A 6 -8.28 1.08 14.75
C ALA A 6 -9.17 1.14 13.50
N THR A 7 -10.34 1.78 13.60
CA THR A 7 -11.38 1.81 12.57
C THR A 7 -11.90 3.24 12.39
N PHE A 8 -11.88 3.74 11.14
CA PHE A 8 -12.30 5.10 10.80
C PHE A 8 -13.75 5.15 10.32
N ILE A 9 -14.61 5.89 11.03
CA ILE A 9 -16.04 6.09 10.78
C ILE A 9 -16.39 7.57 11.05
N ASP A 10 -17.16 8.21 10.17
CA ASP A 10 -17.74 9.55 10.37
C ASP A 10 -16.77 10.60 10.97
N ASN A 11 -15.60 10.73 10.33
CA ASN A 11 -14.48 11.60 10.73
C ASN A 11 -13.83 11.28 12.08
N LYS A 12 -14.05 10.09 12.65
CA LYS A 12 -13.45 9.65 13.92
C LYS A 12 -12.67 8.36 13.72
N LEU A 13 -11.45 8.33 14.23
CA LEU A 13 -10.66 7.10 14.34
C LEU A 13 -10.95 6.48 15.71
N TYR A 14 -11.82 5.47 15.72
CA TYR A 14 -12.08 4.65 16.90
C TYR A 14 -10.91 3.70 17.12
N ILE A 15 -10.41 3.64 18.35
CA ILE A 15 -9.23 2.86 18.74
C ILE A 15 -9.59 2.00 19.94
N LEU A 16 -9.27 0.71 19.85
CA LEU A 16 -9.68 -0.32 20.81
C LEU A 16 -8.53 -1.33 20.98
N GLY A 17 -8.12 -1.61 22.22
CA GLY A 17 -7.04 -2.56 22.47
C GLY A 17 -6.59 -2.61 23.93
N TYR A 18 -5.41 -3.23 24.13
CA TYR A 18 -4.73 -3.23 25.42
C TYR A 18 -4.46 -1.79 25.89
N GLU A 19 -4.73 -1.54 27.16
CA GLU A 19 -4.75 -0.22 27.80
C GLU A 19 -3.56 0.70 27.42
N ASP A 20 -3.85 1.99 27.31
CA ASP A 20 -2.81 3.01 27.29
C ASP A 20 -2.22 3.27 28.68
N SER A 21 -1.24 4.19 28.76
CA SER A 21 -0.58 4.55 30.03
C SER A 21 -1.53 5.13 31.07
N ASP A 22 -2.75 5.49 30.66
CA ASP A 22 -3.72 6.21 31.45
C ASP A 22 -4.96 5.32 31.75
N GLY A 23 -4.89 4.02 31.39
CA GLY A 23 -5.95 3.04 31.61
C GLY A 23 -7.06 3.02 30.55
N LYS A 24 -6.92 3.74 29.43
CA LYS A 24 -7.97 3.76 28.38
C LYS A 24 -7.86 2.53 27.49
N ASN A 25 -8.97 1.80 27.34
CA ASN A 25 -9.08 0.62 26.47
C ASN A 25 -9.93 0.86 25.22
N PHE A 26 -10.81 1.88 25.23
CA PHE A 26 -11.65 2.26 24.09
C PHE A 26 -11.84 3.77 24.03
N PHE A 27 -11.51 4.39 22.90
CA PHE A 27 -11.68 5.84 22.67
C PHE A 27 -11.79 6.15 21.18
N TYR A 28 -12.05 7.42 20.84
CA TYR A 28 -11.79 7.90 19.48
C TYR A 28 -10.99 9.19 19.45
N ILE A 29 -10.34 9.43 18.31
CA ILE A 29 -9.70 10.68 17.95
C ILE A 29 -10.53 11.33 16.84
N ASP A 30 -10.91 12.59 17.01
CA ASP A 30 -11.77 13.32 16.08
C ASP A 30 -10.94 14.08 15.02
N PHE A 31 -11.25 13.84 13.74
CA PHE A 31 -10.61 14.42 12.55
C PHE A 31 -11.58 15.36 11.78
N SER A 32 -12.68 15.79 12.38
CA SER A 32 -13.61 16.76 11.76
C SER A 32 -13.01 18.17 11.59
N VAL A 33 -11.93 18.48 12.32
CA VAL A 33 -11.15 19.71 12.18
C VAL A 33 -9.85 19.47 11.41
N SER A 34 -9.26 20.54 10.86
CA SER A 34 -8.00 20.48 10.13
C SER A 34 -6.90 19.79 10.96
N PHE A 35 -6.41 18.65 10.47
CA PHE A 35 -5.61 17.74 11.27
C PHE A 35 -4.32 18.37 11.84
N ASN A 36 -4.16 18.27 13.17
CA ASN A 36 -3.00 18.73 13.92
C ASN A 36 -2.62 17.72 15.00
N THR A 37 -1.45 17.06 14.85
CA THR A 37 -0.92 16.06 15.81
C THR A 37 -0.68 16.60 17.22
N GLN A 38 -0.57 17.91 17.40
CA GLN A 38 -0.31 18.54 18.70
C GLN A 38 -1.59 18.83 19.51
N ASN A 39 -2.75 18.90 18.86
CA ASN A 39 -4.03 19.29 19.48
C ASN A 39 -5.13 18.30 19.06
N LEU A 40 -4.90 17.02 19.35
CA LEU A 40 -5.84 15.94 19.02
C LEU A 40 -7.05 15.97 19.96
N ILE A 41 -8.25 16.02 19.39
CA ILE A 41 -9.50 15.92 20.14
C ILE A 41 -9.74 14.43 20.42
N VAL A 42 -9.32 13.98 21.59
CA VAL A 42 -9.53 12.60 22.06
C VAL A 42 -10.76 12.54 22.94
N LYS A 43 -11.68 11.60 22.67
CA LYS A 43 -12.81 11.29 23.55
C LYS A 43 -12.69 9.88 24.08
N ASP A 44 -12.46 9.74 25.39
CA ASP A 44 -12.51 8.46 26.08
C ASP A 44 -13.93 7.88 26.05
N LEU A 45 -14.02 6.59 25.74
CA LEU A 45 -15.24 5.79 25.73
C LEU A 45 -15.12 4.53 26.63
N SER A 46 -14.01 4.35 27.36
CA SER A 46 -13.70 3.13 28.13
C SER A 46 -14.73 2.80 29.23
N ASN A 47 -15.54 3.79 29.60
CA ASN A 47 -16.59 3.70 30.62
C ASN A 47 -18.03 3.57 30.06
N ILE A 48 -18.22 3.42 28.74
CA ILE A 48 -19.57 3.31 28.13
C ILE A 48 -19.96 1.86 27.86
N ASN A 49 -20.92 1.37 28.66
CA ASN A 49 -21.28 -0.04 28.77
C ASN A 49 -20.06 -0.93 29.11
N ILE A 50 -20.25 -2.26 29.07
CA ILE A 50 -19.13 -3.20 29.18
C ILE A 50 -18.44 -3.24 27.81
N VAL A 51 -17.26 -2.61 27.71
CA VAL A 51 -16.38 -2.73 26.54
C VAL A 51 -16.02 -4.21 26.35
N PRO A 52 -16.24 -4.79 25.16
CA PRO A 52 -15.89 -6.19 24.92
C PRO A 52 -14.40 -6.48 25.08
N GLU A 53 -14.05 -7.68 25.56
CA GLU A 53 -12.66 -8.13 25.57
C GLU A 53 -12.13 -8.21 24.14
N ASN A 54 -11.07 -7.43 23.88
CA ASN A 54 -10.63 -7.04 22.54
C ASN A 54 -9.15 -7.35 22.29
N THR A 55 -8.49 -8.02 23.23
CA THR A 55 -7.07 -8.41 23.19
C THR A 55 -6.77 -9.16 21.89
N LEU A 56 -5.98 -8.58 20.98
CA LEU A 56 -5.65 -9.18 19.67
C LEU A 56 -6.86 -9.47 18.76
N ALA A 57 -7.99 -8.82 19.00
CA ALA A 57 -9.17 -8.81 18.13
C ALA A 57 -8.93 -7.95 16.88
N THR A 58 -9.86 -8.00 15.93
CA THR A 58 -9.81 -7.19 14.71
C THR A 58 -11.13 -6.46 14.52
N SER A 59 -11.09 -5.21 14.08
CA SER A 59 -12.28 -4.40 13.79
C SER A 59 -12.27 -3.83 12.38
N VAL A 60 -13.47 -3.65 11.82
CA VAL A 60 -13.71 -2.94 10.56
C VAL A 60 -14.95 -2.06 10.70
N LYS A 61 -15.13 -1.10 9.78
CA LYS A 61 -16.44 -0.47 9.56
C LYS A 61 -17.34 -1.41 8.74
N GLY A 62 -18.66 -1.31 8.93
CA GLY A 62 -19.62 -2.13 8.20
C GLY A 62 -21.07 -1.70 8.47
N GLY A 63 -22.01 -2.58 8.10
CA GLY A 63 -23.44 -2.28 8.10
C GLY A 63 -23.86 -1.45 6.89
N ALA A 64 -25.18 -1.37 6.64
CA ALA A 64 -25.75 -0.77 5.42
C ALA A 64 -25.26 0.66 5.12
N ASN A 65 -24.94 1.45 6.15
CA ASN A 65 -24.48 2.84 6.01
C ASN A 65 -22.97 3.02 6.30
N ASN A 66 -22.21 1.95 6.50
CA ASN A 66 -20.80 1.97 6.94
C ASN A 66 -20.51 2.71 8.27
N ASN A 67 -21.55 2.94 9.08
CA ASN A 67 -21.51 3.71 10.33
C ASN A 67 -21.35 2.85 11.61
N THR A 68 -21.29 1.53 11.46
CA THR A 68 -21.14 0.58 12.57
C THR A 68 -19.74 0.00 12.58
N LEU A 69 -19.06 0.02 13.73
CA LEU A 69 -17.82 -0.72 13.95
C LEU A 69 -18.17 -2.17 14.28
N PHE A 70 -17.70 -3.10 13.47
CA PHE A 70 -17.77 -4.55 13.72
C PHE A 70 -16.45 -5.00 14.35
N LEU A 71 -16.52 -5.58 15.55
CA LEU A 71 -15.41 -6.18 16.26
C LEU A 71 -15.55 -7.70 16.21
N TYR A 72 -14.51 -8.41 15.75
CA TYR A 72 -14.49 -9.88 15.70
C TYR A 72 -13.33 -10.48 16.50
N GLY A 73 -13.63 -11.57 17.20
CA GLY A 73 -12.65 -12.46 17.80
C GLY A 73 -11.92 -11.81 18.98
N GLY A 74 -10.61 -12.00 19.02
CA GLY A 74 -9.76 -11.65 20.16
C GLY A 74 -9.46 -12.84 21.06
N PHE A 75 -8.26 -12.84 21.61
CA PHE A 75 -7.79 -13.80 22.60
C PHE A 75 -8.51 -13.59 23.93
N ASN A 76 -8.90 -14.69 24.58
CA ASN A 76 -9.61 -14.71 25.85
C ASN A 76 -9.16 -15.97 26.62
N PHE A 77 -8.77 -15.82 27.89
CA PHE A 77 -8.29 -16.92 28.74
C PHE A 77 -9.41 -17.74 29.39
N SER A 78 -10.63 -17.20 29.44
CA SER A 78 -11.80 -17.83 30.05
C SER A 78 -12.43 -18.88 29.13
N LEU A 79 -12.79 -20.03 29.70
CA LEU A 79 -13.52 -21.09 28.98
C LEU A 79 -15.02 -20.80 28.83
N THR A 80 -15.49 -19.61 29.25
CA THR A 80 -16.88 -19.16 29.09
C THR A 80 -17.16 -18.75 27.65
N SER A 81 -18.29 -19.20 27.09
CA SER A 81 -18.72 -18.81 25.74
C SER A 81 -19.07 -17.32 25.66
N VAL A 82 -18.13 -16.51 25.14
CA VAL A 82 -18.26 -15.07 24.90
C VAL A 82 -18.53 -14.78 23.41
N PRO A 83 -19.50 -13.90 23.07
CA PRO A 83 -19.85 -13.56 21.68
C PRO A 83 -18.67 -13.31 20.75
N LEU A 84 -18.71 -13.93 19.57
CA LEU A 84 -17.64 -13.86 18.57
C LEU A 84 -17.57 -12.50 17.85
N VAL A 85 -18.72 -11.83 17.74
CA VAL A 85 -18.86 -10.51 17.11
C VAL A 85 -19.58 -9.58 18.07
N TYR A 86 -19.09 -8.36 18.15
CA TYR A 86 -19.78 -7.22 18.77
C TYR A 86 -19.90 -6.10 17.73
N THR A 87 -20.95 -5.29 17.85
CA THR A 87 -21.14 -4.09 17.03
C THR A 87 -21.19 -2.86 17.90
N PHE A 88 -20.55 -1.78 17.47
CA PHE A 88 -20.63 -0.47 18.09
C PHE A 88 -21.21 0.53 17.11
N ASP A 89 -22.33 1.14 17.48
CA ASP A 89 -22.96 2.21 16.72
C ASP A 89 -22.29 3.55 17.05
N ALA A 90 -21.65 4.18 16.05
CA ALA A 90 -20.96 5.46 16.20
C ALA A 90 -21.89 6.65 16.53
N GLN A 91 -23.20 6.51 16.31
CA GLN A 91 -24.20 7.56 16.52
C GLN A 91 -24.74 7.51 17.96
N THR A 92 -25.27 6.37 18.41
CA THR A 92 -25.71 6.21 19.81
C THR A 92 -24.56 5.99 20.80
N ASN A 93 -23.38 5.59 20.32
CA ASN A 93 -22.21 5.18 21.11
C ASN A 93 -22.51 3.94 21.99
N LEU A 94 -23.27 2.96 21.46
CA LEU A 94 -23.67 1.76 22.19
C LEU A 94 -23.07 0.48 21.58
N TRP A 95 -22.45 -0.32 22.44
CA TRP A 95 -22.09 -1.72 22.16
C TRP A 95 -23.31 -2.63 22.15
N ASN A 96 -23.39 -3.50 21.16
CA ASN A 96 -24.46 -4.46 20.90
C ASN A 96 -23.89 -5.82 20.48
N ILE A 97 -24.68 -6.88 20.60
CA ILE A 97 -24.35 -8.23 20.09
C ILE A 97 -25.30 -8.52 18.92
N PRO A 98 -24.83 -8.56 17.66
CA PRO A 98 -25.69 -8.81 16.50
C PRO A 98 -26.16 -10.27 16.45
N LYS A 99 -27.42 -10.50 16.08
CA LYS A 99 -27.92 -11.84 15.75
C LYS A 99 -27.53 -12.19 14.31
N ILE A 100 -26.41 -12.88 14.15
CA ILE A 100 -25.89 -13.33 12.85
C ILE A 100 -26.52 -14.69 12.47
N ILE A 101 -26.80 -14.89 11.19
CA ILE A 101 -27.40 -16.10 10.60
C ILE A 101 -26.30 -16.98 9.97
N GLY A 102 -26.46 -18.30 10.08
CA GLY A 102 -25.55 -19.32 9.53
C GLY A 102 -25.02 -20.24 10.63
N ASP A 103 -25.04 -21.55 10.41
CA ASP A 103 -24.40 -22.50 11.33
C ASP A 103 -22.89 -22.53 11.09
N HIS A 104 -22.19 -21.75 11.92
CA HIS A 104 -20.77 -21.88 12.12
C HIS A 104 -20.50 -22.12 13.60
N THR A 105 -21.06 -23.22 14.13
CA THR A 105 -20.59 -23.84 15.38
C THR A 105 -19.09 -24.18 15.35
N SER A 106 -18.47 -24.19 14.15
CA SER A 106 -17.04 -24.27 13.89
C SER A 106 -16.30 -22.92 13.75
N SER A 107 -16.99 -21.76 13.85
CA SER A 107 -16.34 -20.44 13.94
C SER A 107 -15.66 -20.27 15.30
N LEU A 108 -14.54 -20.96 15.47
CA LEU A 108 -13.69 -20.83 16.65
C LEU A 108 -13.28 -19.37 16.83
N ARG A 109 -13.23 -18.92 18.09
CA ARG A 109 -12.68 -17.61 18.45
C ARG A 109 -11.23 -17.51 17.95
N LYS A 110 -11.00 -16.57 17.03
CA LYS A 110 -9.69 -16.32 16.42
C LYS A 110 -9.07 -15.01 16.86
N TYR A 111 -7.75 -14.93 16.78
CA TYR A 111 -6.95 -13.75 17.11
C TYR A 111 -5.71 -13.63 16.21
N HIS A 112 -5.02 -12.48 16.27
CA HIS A 112 -3.95 -12.13 15.34
C HIS A 112 -4.40 -12.13 13.85
N LEU A 113 -5.57 -11.52 13.61
CA LEU A 113 -6.19 -11.32 12.30
C LEU A 113 -6.16 -9.85 11.89
N THR A 114 -6.02 -9.59 10.58
CA THR A 114 -6.39 -8.32 9.96
C THR A 114 -7.67 -8.54 9.16
N GLY A 115 -8.78 -7.99 9.65
CA GLY A 115 -10.06 -7.98 8.94
C GLY A 115 -10.07 -6.94 7.81
N ILE A 116 -10.64 -7.30 6.67
CA ILE A 116 -10.77 -6.41 5.50
C ILE A 116 -12.24 -6.35 5.10
N VAL A 117 -12.79 -5.16 4.82
CA VAL A 117 -14.16 -5.00 4.32
C VAL A 117 -14.15 -4.55 2.85
N ASP A 118 -14.96 -5.19 2.00
CA ASP A 118 -15.12 -4.80 0.59
C ASP A 118 -16.14 -3.65 0.39
N ASN A 119 -16.33 -3.22 -0.86
CA ASN A 119 -17.29 -2.18 -1.19
C ASN A 119 -18.79 -2.59 -1.09
N LYS A 120 -19.08 -3.83 -0.70
CA LYS A 120 -20.43 -4.38 -0.46
C LYS A 120 -20.71 -4.63 1.02
N GLY A 121 -19.73 -4.40 1.89
CA GLY A 121 -19.84 -4.66 3.33
C GLY A 121 -19.56 -6.12 3.73
N LYS A 122 -18.92 -6.92 2.88
CA LYS A 122 -18.39 -8.25 3.27
C LYS A 122 -17.06 -8.08 3.99
N MET A 123 -16.99 -8.58 5.22
CA MET A 123 -15.82 -8.59 6.10
C MET A 123 -15.10 -9.95 5.98
N TYR A 124 -13.87 -9.93 5.49
CA TYR A 124 -13.01 -11.08 5.21
C TYR A 124 -12.03 -11.32 6.37
N LEU A 125 -11.98 -12.56 6.85
CA LEU A 125 -11.27 -13.00 8.06
C LEU A 125 -10.54 -14.32 7.78
N TRP A 126 -9.30 -14.21 7.32
CA TRP A 126 -8.50 -15.33 6.85
C TRP A 126 -7.56 -15.90 7.92
N GLY A 127 -7.50 -17.23 8.06
CA GLY A 127 -6.46 -17.92 8.82
C GLY A 127 -6.49 -17.59 10.32
N GLY A 128 -5.36 -17.09 10.85
CA GLY A 128 -5.18 -16.72 12.25
C GLY A 128 -5.09 -17.92 13.20
N TYR A 129 -4.88 -17.64 14.48
CA TYR A 129 -4.86 -18.65 15.55
C TYR A 129 -6.27 -18.93 16.05
N GLY A 130 -6.63 -20.21 16.22
CA GLY A 130 -7.76 -20.62 17.07
C GLY A 130 -7.34 -20.85 18.53
N LEU A 131 -8.31 -21.03 19.43
CA LEU A 131 -8.09 -21.28 20.88
C LEU A 131 -7.18 -22.50 21.18
N THR A 132 -7.13 -23.48 20.28
CA THR A 132 -6.26 -24.66 20.33
C THR A 132 -4.82 -24.39 19.87
N PHE A 133 -4.44 -23.12 19.68
CA PHE A 133 -3.16 -22.67 19.10
C PHE A 133 -2.87 -23.23 17.68
N THR A 134 -3.91 -23.76 17.02
CA THR A 134 -3.82 -24.33 15.67
C THR A 134 -3.92 -23.24 14.61
N TYR A 135 -2.99 -23.30 13.65
CA TYR A 135 -2.96 -22.46 12.46
C TYR A 135 -4.01 -22.90 11.44
N ASN A 136 -4.73 -21.93 10.90
CA ASN A 136 -5.79 -22.15 9.91
C ASN A 136 -5.45 -21.48 8.58
N SER A 137 -6.15 -21.88 7.51
CA SER A 137 -6.06 -21.31 6.15
C SER A 137 -7.44 -21.02 5.54
N ASP A 138 -8.48 -21.14 6.35
CA ASP A 138 -9.88 -20.89 6.00
C ASP A 138 -10.16 -19.39 5.87
N MET A 139 -11.12 -19.04 5.02
CA MET A 139 -11.61 -17.67 4.86
C MET A 139 -13.03 -17.60 5.43
N LEU A 140 -13.18 -17.00 6.61
CA LEU A 140 -14.50 -16.65 7.14
C LEU A 140 -14.93 -15.32 6.53
N ILE A 141 -16.19 -15.22 6.10
CA ILE A 141 -16.76 -14.00 5.52
C ILE A 141 -18.02 -13.64 6.29
N LEU A 142 -18.08 -12.43 6.86
CA LEU A 142 -19.30 -11.88 7.45
C LEU A 142 -19.90 -10.84 6.50
N ASP A 143 -21.11 -11.09 6.01
CA ASP A 143 -21.92 -10.02 5.43
C ASP A 143 -22.38 -9.10 6.57
N THR A 144 -21.77 -7.93 6.68
CA THR A 144 -22.08 -6.96 7.75
C THR A 144 -23.39 -6.21 7.52
N VAL A 145 -23.97 -6.30 6.32
CA VAL A 145 -25.23 -5.63 5.94
C VAL A 145 -26.42 -6.52 6.27
N ASN A 146 -26.36 -7.79 5.87
CA ASN A 146 -27.42 -8.78 6.06
C ASN A 146 -27.25 -9.60 7.35
N LEU A 147 -26.12 -9.49 8.04
CA LEU A 147 -25.74 -10.29 9.21
C LEU A 147 -25.79 -11.80 8.92
N VAL A 148 -25.08 -12.23 7.87
CA VAL A 148 -24.98 -13.63 7.43
C VAL A 148 -23.52 -14.07 7.36
N TRP A 149 -23.19 -15.23 7.92
CA TRP A 149 -21.88 -15.87 7.73
C TRP A 149 -21.83 -16.61 6.38
N ASP A 150 -20.66 -16.57 5.76
CA ASP A 150 -20.31 -17.11 4.46
C ASP A 150 -18.85 -17.63 4.50
N THR A 151 -18.46 -18.49 3.55
CA THR A 151 -17.14 -19.15 3.55
C THR A 151 -16.44 -18.93 2.22
N GLY A 152 -15.26 -18.31 2.27
CA GLY A 152 -14.40 -18.13 1.10
C GLY A 152 -13.55 -19.37 0.78
N SER A 153 -12.81 -19.32 -0.33
CA SER A 153 -11.90 -20.39 -0.70
C SER A 153 -10.73 -20.49 0.28
N PHE A 154 -10.32 -21.73 0.62
CA PHE A 154 -9.16 -21.99 1.46
C PHE A 154 -7.87 -21.57 0.77
N ALA A 155 -6.95 -20.97 1.53
CA ALA A 155 -5.60 -20.70 1.04
C ALA A 155 -4.74 -21.97 1.00
N PRO A 156 -3.76 -22.05 0.08
CA PRO A 156 -2.73 -23.10 0.08
C PRO A 156 -1.75 -23.00 1.26
N ILE A 157 -1.78 -21.90 2.02
CA ILE A 157 -0.85 -21.58 3.12
C ILE A 157 -1.65 -21.33 4.42
N LYS A 158 -1.11 -21.79 5.55
CA LYS A 158 -1.62 -21.49 6.90
C LYS A 158 -0.81 -20.35 7.52
N CYS A 159 -1.48 -19.30 7.97
CA CYS A 159 -0.83 -18.04 8.32
C CYS A 159 -1.57 -17.28 9.43
N PHE A 160 -0.82 -16.45 10.16
CA PHE A 160 -1.24 -15.50 11.19
C PHE A 160 -0.42 -14.21 11.01
N ARG A 161 -0.84 -13.07 11.60
CA ARG A 161 -0.05 -11.80 11.54
C ARG A 161 0.33 -11.30 10.13
N TYR A 162 -0.39 -11.74 9.11
CA TYR A 162 -0.33 -11.17 7.78
C TYR A 162 -0.74 -9.70 7.78
N THR A 163 -0.22 -8.93 6.82
CA THR A 163 -0.78 -7.62 6.47
C THR A 163 -1.64 -7.79 5.22
N ALA A 164 -2.88 -7.29 5.27
CA ALA A 164 -3.83 -7.34 4.16
C ALA A 164 -4.36 -5.96 3.78
N ILE A 165 -4.69 -5.75 2.50
CA ILE A 165 -5.27 -4.50 1.96
C ILE A 165 -6.30 -4.81 0.87
N LEU A 166 -7.45 -4.14 0.90
CA LEU A 166 -8.40 -4.13 -0.24
C LEU A 166 -7.81 -3.31 -1.39
N LEU A 167 -7.80 -3.88 -2.59
CA LEU A 167 -7.36 -3.22 -3.83
C LEU A 167 -8.52 -2.50 -4.54
N PRO A 168 -8.25 -1.54 -5.44
CA PRO A 168 -9.28 -0.81 -6.20
C PRO A 168 -10.20 -1.69 -7.06
N ASP A 169 -9.80 -2.92 -7.38
CA ASP A 169 -10.59 -3.91 -8.13
C ASP A 169 -11.35 -4.90 -7.21
N ASN A 170 -11.46 -4.59 -5.91
CA ASN A 170 -12.07 -5.38 -4.83
C ASN A 170 -11.40 -6.74 -4.53
N LYS A 171 -10.21 -6.99 -5.07
CA LYS A 171 -9.36 -8.10 -4.61
C LYS A 171 -8.67 -7.70 -3.31
N ILE A 172 -8.17 -8.68 -2.55
CA ILE A 172 -7.40 -8.41 -1.33
C ILE A 172 -5.98 -8.89 -1.55
N ILE A 173 -4.99 -8.02 -1.34
CA ILE A 173 -3.57 -8.40 -1.31
C ILE A 173 -3.17 -8.78 0.10
N TYR A 174 -2.40 -9.87 0.23
CA TYR A 174 -1.83 -10.40 1.46
C TYR A 174 -0.30 -10.42 1.36
N MET A 175 0.36 -9.97 2.43
CA MET A 175 1.81 -9.75 2.56
C MET A 175 2.27 -10.15 3.97
N ASN A 176 3.57 -10.33 4.20
CA ASN A 176 4.15 -10.78 5.47
C ASN A 176 3.48 -12.04 6.03
N LEU A 177 3.60 -13.16 5.31
CA LEU A 177 2.91 -14.38 5.71
C LEU A 177 3.68 -15.13 6.81
N GLU A 178 3.59 -14.64 8.06
CA GLU A 178 4.08 -15.36 9.24
C GLU A 178 3.29 -16.67 9.37
N GLY A 179 3.94 -17.82 9.18
CA GLY A 179 3.22 -19.08 9.00
C GLY A 179 4.13 -20.30 8.95
N LEU A 180 3.62 -21.44 9.42
CA LEU A 180 4.34 -22.71 9.38
C LEU A 180 4.23 -23.38 7.99
N LEU A 181 4.99 -22.85 7.03
CA LEU A 181 5.74 -23.75 6.16
C LEU A 181 6.90 -24.33 6.97
N ARG A 182 7.34 -25.55 6.64
CA ARG A 182 8.38 -26.23 7.42
C ARG A 182 9.72 -25.51 7.23
N ASP A 183 10.26 -25.03 8.34
CA ASP A 183 11.67 -24.62 8.51
C ASP A 183 12.16 -23.51 7.55
N ASN A 184 11.25 -22.78 6.90
CA ASN A 184 11.57 -21.71 5.94
C ASN A 184 10.63 -20.51 6.13
N GLU A 185 11.23 -19.32 6.20
CA GLU A 185 10.54 -18.05 6.05
C GLU A 185 9.92 -17.94 4.64
N LEU A 186 8.74 -17.34 4.52
CA LEU A 186 8.16 -17.08 3.20
C LEU A 186 8.91 -15.92 2.53
N PRO A 187 9.41 -16.09 1.28
CA PRO A 187 10.23 -15.08 0.62
C PRO A 187 9.59 -13.69 0.56
N SER A 188 10.36 -12.65 0.88
CA SER A 188 9.88 -11.26 0.84
C SER A 188 9.57 -10.75 -0.56
N ASP A 189 9.96 -11.50 -1.60
CA ASP A 189 9.63 -11.21 -3.00
C ASP A 189 8.19 -11.60 -3.40
N GLN A 190 7.39 -12.21 -2.52
CA GLN A 190 6.06 -12.74 -2.86
C GLN A 190 4.89 -12.05 -2.14
N VAL A 191 3.81 -11.85 -2.90
CA VAL A 191 2.51 -11.40 -2.38
C VAL A 191 1.39 -12.29 -2.93
N TYR A 192 0.29 -12.41 -2.19
CA TYR A 192 -0.84 -13.28 -2.55
C TYR A 192 -2.11 -12.46 -2.76
N ILE A 193 -2.83 -12.73 -3.85
CA ILE A 193 -4.07 -12.03 -4.20
C ILE A 193 -5.26 -12.95 -3.97
N TYR A 194 -6.21 -12.52 -3.13
CA TYR A 194 -7.51 -13.15 -2.95
C TYR A 194 -8.43 -12.86 -4.15
N ASP A 195 -8.04 -13.44 -5.26
CA ASP A 195 -8.84 -13.84 -6.41
C ASP A 195 -8.25 -15.20 -6.77
N ASN A 196 -8.84 -16.26 -6.20
CA ASN A 196 -8.33 -17.64 -6.29
C ASN A 196 -6.90 -17.85 -5.72
N TRP A 197 -6.49 -17.08 -4.71
CA TRP A 197 -5.19 -17.19 -4.00
C TRP A 197 -3.95 -17.11 -4.91
N ASN A 198 -4.04 -16.37 -6.02
CA ASN A 198 -2.96 -16.21 -6.97
C ASN A 198 -1.73 -15.53 -6.34
N MET A 199 -0.59 -16.22 -6.34
CA MET A 199 0.72 -15.64 -6.00
C MET A 199 1.18 -14.66 -7.10
N LYS A 200 1.87 -13.59 -6.69
CA LYS A 200 2.61 -12.67 -7.56
C LYS A 200 4.01 -12.48 -7.02
N LEU A 201 5.01 -12.69 -7.89
CA LEU A 201 6.37 -12.22 -7.67
C LEU A 201 6.39 -10.69 -7.74
N THR A 202 7.22 -10.10 -6.90
CA THR A 202 7.49 -8.66 -6.84
C THR A 202 8.94 -8.39 -7.27
N THR A 203 9.24 -7.14 -7.62
CA THR A 203 10.54 -6.73 -8.17
C THR A 203 10.99 -5.38 -7.61
N GLY A 204 12.17 -4.89 -7.98
CA GLY A 204 12.67 -3.57 -7.57
C GLY A 204 13.41 -3.62 -6.23
N THR A 205 13.25 -2.58 -5.40
CA THR A 205 13.83 -2.54 -4.06
C THR A 205 12.92 -3.29 -3.10
N ILE A 206 12.98 -4.62 -3.14
CA ILE A 206 12.18 -5.50 -2.28
C ILE A 206 12.58 -5.27 -0.81
N PRO A 207 11.63 -5.12 0.13
CA PRO A 207 11.96 -5.00 1.55
C PRO A 207 12.69 -6.25 2.07
N SER A 208 13.54 -6.08 3.08
CA SER A 208 13.99 -7.20 3.93
C SER A 208 12.79 -7.99 4.47
N TYR A 209 13.00 -9.22 4.94
CA TYR A 209 12.03 -9.86 5.84
C TYR A 209 11.76 -8.94 7.05
N ARG A 210 10.48 -8.86 7.46
CA ARG A 210 10.00 -7.91 8.48
C ARG A 210 8.61 -8.28 8.99
N GLY A 211 8.50 -8.64 10.26
CA GLY A 211 7.21 -8.92 10.90
C GLY A 211 6.44 -7.66 11.34
N ILE A 212 5.14 -7.77 11.60
CA ILE A 212 4.36 -6.82 12.41
C ILE A 212 4.44 -5.33 11.96
N PHE A 213 4.64 -5.10 10.65
CA PHE A 213 4.41 -3.79 10.02
C PHE A 213 2.92 -3.55 9.78
N THR A 214 2.56 -2.36 9.28
CA THR A 214 1.21 -2.10 8.76
C THR A 214 1.26 -1.59 7.33
N ALA A 215 0.13 -1.62 6.63
CA ALA A 215 -0.01 -1.09 5.29
C ALA A 215 -1.22 -0.18 5.14
N VAL A 216 -1.22 0.62 4.08
CA VAL A 216 -2.38 1.38 3.60
C VAL A 216 -2.45 1.35 2.07
N LEU A 217 -3.65 1.53 1.52
CA LEU A 217 -3.85 1.79 0.09
C LEU A 217 -3.55 3.26 -0.22
N GLY A 218 -2.52 3.52 -1.02
CA GLY A 218 -2.30 4.79 -1.69
C GLY A 218 -2.83 4.77 -3.13
N ILE A 219 -2.73 5.90 -3.84
CA ILE A 219 -3.16 6.00 -5.24
C ILE A 219 -2.33 5.02 -6.10
N GLN A 220 -2.95 3.93 -6.55
CA GLN A 220 -2.37 2.87 -7.40
C GLN A 220 -1.13 2.17 -6.78
N ARG A 221 -1.01 2.20 -5.45
CA ARG A 221 0.10 1.62 -4.68
C ARG A 221 -0.35 1.11 -3.32
N VAL A 222 0.33 0.11 -2.79
CA VAL A 222 0.28 -0.23 -1.37
C VAL A 222 1.51 0.37 -0.69
N ILE A 223 1.33 1.00 0.46
CA ILE A 223 2.42 1.63 1.21
C ILE A 223 2.53 0.89 2.54
N ILE A 224 3.72 0.39 2.87
CA ILE A 224 3.97 -0.34 4.12
C ILE A 224 4.89 0.48 5.03
N TYR A 225 4.66 0.41 6.34
CA TYR A 225 5.44 1.13 7.34
C TYR A 225 5.74 0.29 8.58
N GLY A 226 6.98 0.42 9.06
CA GLY A 226 7.47 -0.18 10.30
C GLY A 226 7.91 -1.64 10.15
N GLY A 227 7.76 -2.37 11.26
CA GLY A 227 8.34 -3.71 11.45
C GLY A 227 9.79 -3.65 11.94
N PRO A 228 10.28 -4.70 12.62
CA PRO A 228 11.71 -4.92 12.75
C PRO A 228 12.26 -5.39 11.40
N SER A 229 13.55 -5.14 11.15
CA SER A 229 14.30 -5.67 10.02
C SER A 229 15.53 -6.34 10.59
N ASP A 230 15.80 -7.58 10.17
CA ASP A 230 16.98 -8.35 10.56
C ASP A 230 18.17 -8.12 9.59
N ALA A 231 18.09 -7.07 8.76
CA ALA A 231 19.11 -6.71 7.78
C ALA A 231 20.16 -5.75 8.36
N GLU A 232 21.42 -5.98 8.00
CA GLU A 232 22.55 -5.09 8.30
C GLU A 232 23.17 -4.57 6.98
N PRO A 233 23.26 -3.25 6.75
CA PRO A 233 22.76 -2.17 7.62
C PRO A 233 21.22 -2.11 7.66
N ILE A 234 20.69 -1.51 8.73
CA ILE A 234 19.25 -1.37 9.01
C ILE A 234 18.47 -0.88 7.78
N ASP A 235 17.47 -1.67 7.38
CA ASP A 235 16.64 -1.42 6.20
C ASP A 235 15.61 -0.30 6.42
N SER A 236 15.06 0.26 5.34
CA SER A 236 14.08 1.37 5.39
C SER A 236 12.84 1.00 6.21
N SER A 237 12.34 1.93 7.02
CA SER A 237 11.06 1.77 7.73
C SER A 237 9.83 1.99 6.84
N LEU A 238 10.01 2.40 5.57
CA LEU A 238 8.92 2.81 4.68
C LEU A 238 9.17 2.33 3.23
N TYR A 239 8.15 1.73 2.63
CA TYR A 239 8.16 1.21 1.25
C TYR A 239 6.83 1.43 0.53
N GLU A 240 6.87 1.47 -0.81
CA GLU A 240 5.67 1.44 -1.65
C GLU A 240 5.78 0.38 -2.76
N LEU A 241 4.71 -0.41 -2.93
CA LEU A 241 4.52 -1.40 -3.99
C LEU A 241 3.60 -0.82 -5.06
N LYS A 242 4.08 -0.68 -6.29
CA LYS A 242 3.26 -0.26 -7.44
C LYS A 242 2.31 -1.39 -7.84
N LEU A 243 1.00 -1.13 -7.90
CA LEU A 243 0.01 -2.16 -8.25
C LEU A 243 -0.02 -2.56 -9.73
N ILE A 244 0.56 -1.74 -10.62
CA ILE A 244 0.58 -2.00 -12.07
C ILE A 244 1.55 -3.12 -12.48
N ASN A 245 2.67 -3.28 -11.75
CA ASN A 245 3.77 -4.18 -12.11
C ASN A 245 4.41 -4.89 -10.91
N PHE A 246 3.86 -4.75 -9.71
CA PHE A 246 4.38 -5.35 -8.46
C PHE A 246 5.84 -4.97 -8.17
N GLU A 247 6.22 -3.74 -8.51
CA GLU A 247 7.55 -3.19 -8.24
C GLU A 247 7.56 -2.43 -6.90
N TRP A 248 8.41 -2.88 -5.98
CA TRP A 248 8.74 -2.19 -4.74
C TRP A 248 9.76 -1.07 -4.97
N ARG A 249 9.60 0.03 -4.24
CA ARG A 249 10.61 1.09 -4.10
C ARG A 249 10.53 1.76 -2.73
N ILE A 250 11.64 2.37 -2.30
CA ILE A 250 11.64 3.30 -1.17
C ILE A 250 11.11 4.66 -1.66
N PRO A 251 10.01 5.21 -1.09
CA PRO A 251 9.49 6.52 -1.46
C PRO A 251 10.42 7.64 -0.99
N LYS A 252 10.50 8.75 -1.75
CA LYS A 252 11.18 9.97 -1.31
C LYS A 252 10.30 10.74 -0.33
N THR A 253 10.67 10.74 0.94
CA THR A 253 10.05 11.55 2.01
C THR A 253 10.66 12.97 2.07
N SER A 254 10.07 13.84 2.89
CA SER A 254 10.59 15.17 3.20
C SER A 254 10.31 15.53 4.65
N GLY A 255 11.30 16.07 5.37
CA GLY A 255 11.27 16.19 6.83
C GLY A 255 11.89 14.96 7.51
N GLN A 256 11.73 14.84 8.82
CA GLN A 256 12.25 13.71 9.59
C GLN A 256 11.39 12.46 9.35
N THR A 257 12.03 11.38 8.89
CA THR A 257 11.41 10.05 8.87
C THR A 257 11.26 9.56 10.31
N PRO A 258 10.05 9.12 10.74
CA PRO A 258 9.80 8.64 12.11
C PRO A 258 10.52 7.30 12.37
N ALA A 259 10.85 7.06 13.65
CA ALA A 259 11.46 5.82 14.10
C ALA A 259 10.56 4.61 13.81
N SER A 260 11.15 3.49 13.34
CA SER A 260 10.40 2.31 12.91
C SER A 260 9.53 1.78 14.05
N ARG A 261 8.22 1.61 13.80
CA ARG A 261 7.26 1.18 14.82
C ARG A 261 6.82 -0.27 14.61
N ILE A 262 6.61 -1.00 15.71
CA ILE A 262 6.03 -2.35 15.73
C ILE A 262 4.73 -2.37 16.53
N SER A 263 3.82 -3.32 16.22
CA SER A 263 2.52 -3.46 16.92
C SER A 263 1.66 -2.18 16.96
N HIS A 264 1.79 -1.34 15.94
CA HIS A 264 0.98 -0.13 15.72
C HIS A 264 -0.23 -0.44 14.80
N SER A 265 -1.12 0.53 14.58
CA SER A 265 -2.12 0.48 13.50
C SER A 265 -1.91 1.64 12.53
N ALA A 266 -2.19 1.46 11.24
CA ALA A 266 -2.22 2.54 10.26
C ALA A 266 -3.57 2.61 9.53
N ASN A 267 -4.02 3.83 9.22
CA ASN A 267 -5.29 4.12 8.55
C ASN A 267 -5.08 5.19 7.46
N VAL A 268 -5.93 5.21 6.42
CA VAL A 268 -6.01 6.34 5.49
C VAL A 268 -7.07 7.31 6.01
N ILE A 269 -6.69 8.56 6.25
CA ILE A 269 -7.60 9.65 6.61
C ILE A 269 -7.25 10.87 5.76
N ASP A 270 -8.21 11.37 4.97
CA ASP A 270 -7.96 12.34 3.90
C ASP A 270 -6.76 11.89 3.03
N LYS A 271 -5.66 12.64 3.06
CA LYS A 271 -4.43 12.40 2.29
C LYS A 271 -3.28 11.84 3.15
N TYR A 272 -3.57 11.41 4.37
CA TYR A 272 -2.58 10.98 5.35
C TYR A 272 -2.67 9.47 5.62
N MET A 273 -1.51 8.83 5.73
CA MET A 273 -1.34 7.58 6.47
C MET A 273 -1.18 7.95 7.94
N VAL A 274 -2.22 7.69 8.73
CA VAL A 274 -2.29 7.97 10.16
C VAL A 274 -1.82 6.74 10.91
N ILE A 275 -0.62 6.82 11.50
CA ILE A 275 0.00 5.77 12.31
C ILE A 275 -0.32 6.04 13.78
N SER A 276 -0.83 5.02 14.48
CA SER A 276 -1.25 5.12 15.88
C SER A 276 -0.50 4.14 16.79
N PHE A 277 0.08 4.70 17.86
CA PHE A 277 0.81 4.05 18.94
C PHE A 277 1.92 3.08 18.46
N GLY A 278 2.07 1.93 19.12
CA GLY A 278 3.15 0.95 18.90
C GLY A 278 4.29 1.02 19.92
N TYR A 279 5.36 0.28 19.64
CA TYR A 279 6.70 0.43 20.25
C TYR A 279 7.73 0.79 19.17
N GLY A 280 8.89 1.33 19.56
CA GLY A 280 10.00 1.66 18.65
C GLY A 280 10.31 3.15 18.48
N TYR A 281 9.59 4.03 19.20
CA TYR A 281 9.79 5.49 19.20
C TYR A 281 9.92 6.00 20.64
N ASP A 282 10.61 7.13 20.82
CA ASP A 282 10.73 7.84 22.08
C ASP A 282 9.60 8.87 22.23
N ARG A 283 8.75 8.68 23.25
CA ARG A 283 7.59 9.55 23.52
C ARG A 283 7.95 10.95 24.03
N SER A 284 9.22 11.21 24.36
CA SER A 284 9.69 12.56 24.71
C SER A 284 9.89 13.46 23.48
N ILE A 285 10.01 12.87 22.28
CA ILE A 285 10.26 13.57 21.01
C ILE A 285 9.26 13.23 19.90
N GLU A 286 8.65 12.05 19.90
CA GLU A 286 7.64 11.62 18.93
C GLU A 286 6.27 11.40 19.59
N ASN A 287 5.22 11.96 18.97
CA ASN A 287 3.85 11.74 19.41
C ASN A 287 3.39 10.29 19.19
N ASP A 288 2.48 9.82 20.05
CA ASP A 288 1.79 8.53 19.91
C ASP A 288 1.03 8.42 18.56
N ILE A 289 0.54 9.54 18.00
CA ILE A 289 -0.01 9.61 16.63
C ILE A 289 0.97 10.33 15.70
N TYR A 290 1.37 9.66 14.61
CA TYR A 290 2.17 10.21 13.52
C TYR A 290 1.38 10.22 12.21
N CYS A 291 1.72 11.11 11.27
CA CYS A 291 1.07 11.18 9.96
C CYS A 291 2.04 11.43 8.81
N LEU A 292 2.01 10.53 7.82
CA LEU A 292 2.73 10.65 6.55
C LEU A 292 1.77 11.13 5.45
N ILE A 293 2.13 12.20 4.71
CA ILE A 293 1.35 12.65 3.55
C ILE A 293 1.54 11.67 2.39
N LEU A 294 0.45 11.14 1.86
CA LEU A 294 0.45 10.12 0.80
C LEU A 294 0.52 10.71 -0.62
N VAL A 295 0.18 11.98 -0.80
CA VAL A 295 0.29 12.67 -2.08
C VAL A 295 1.74 13.06 -2.35
N MET A 296 2.20 12.88 -3.58
CA MET A 296 3.47 13.48 -4.01
C MET A 296 3.38 15.00 -3.91
N SER A 297 4.52 15.65 -3.61
CA SER A 297 4.61 17.11 -3.52
C SER A 297 3.95 17.79 -4.73
N LEU A 298 3.18 18.86 -4.49
CA LEU A 298 2.52 19.64 -5.53
C LEU A 298 3.51 20.14 -6.61
N ARG A 299 4.81 20.26 -6.25
CA ARG A 299 5.93 20.54 -7.16
C ARG A 299 6.01 19.57 -8.34
N THR A 300 5.75 18.28 -8.13
CA THR A 300 5.77 17.27 -9.21
C THR A 300 4.58 17.44 -10.15
N LEU A 301 3.39 17.75 -9.60
CA LEU A 301 2.18 17.96 -10.39
C LEU A 301 2.26 19.24 -11.23
N LEU A 302 2.72 20.35 -10.62
CA LEU A 302 3.05 21.58 -11.37
C LEU A 302 4.17 21.35 -12.38
N GLY A 303 5.20 20.54 -12.04
CA GLY A 303 6.27 20.20 -12.98
C GLY A 303 5.76 19.50 -14.24
N CYS A 304 4.91 18.48 -14.09
CA CYS A 304 4.28 17.81 -15.23
C CYS A 304 3.36 18.75 -16.03
N LEU A 305 2.57 19.59 -15.35
CA LEU A 305 1.72 20.59 -16.01
C LEU A 305 2.55 21.61 -16.80
N LEU A 306 3.61 22.18 -16.21
CA LEU A 306 4.51 23.13 -16.85
C LEU A 306 5.21 22.51 -18.07
N LEU A 307 5.72 21.27 -17.97
CA LEU A 307 6.30 20.57 -19.11
C LEU A 307 5.27 20.36 -20.23
N SER A 308 4.04 19.95 -19.91
CA SER A 308 2.97 19.82 -20.91
C SER A 308 2.60 21.16 -21.56
N PHE A 309 2.66 22.27 -20.81
CA PHE A 309 2.42 23.62 -21.32
C PHE A 309 3.54 24.11 -22.23
N VAL A 310 4.81 23.84 -21.88
CA VAL A 310 5.97 24.16 -22.73
C VAL A 310 5.89 23.39 -24.05
N SER A 311 5.68 22.07 -24.02
CA SER A 311 5.52 21.28 -25.26
C SER A 311 4.32 21.71 -26.11
N PHE A 312 3.22 22.17 -25.48
CA PHE A 312 2.09 22.74 -26.21
C PHE A 312 2.43 24.10 -26.86
N ILE A 313 3.18 24.96 -26.19
CA ILE A 313 3.66 26.24 -26.76
C ILE A 313 4.65 25.99 -27.90
N GLU A 314 5.58 25.04 -27.76
CA GLU A 314 6.52 24.66 -28.83
C GLU A 314 5.79 24.11 -30.05
N TYR A 315 4.86 23.17 -29.84
CA TYR A 315 3.99 22.64 -30.90
C TYR A 315 3.24 23.76 -31.64
N ARG A 316 2.62 24.70 -30.91
CA ARG A 316 1.91 25.85 -31.51
C ARG A 316 2.84 26.81 -32.25
N ARG A 317 4.09 26.95 -31.82
CA ARG A 317 5.08 27.80 -32.51
C ARG A 317 5.51 27.17 -33.84
N ASP A 318 5.74 25.87 -33.88
CA ASP A 318 6.16 25.19 -35.10
C ASP A 318 4.97 24.92 -36.04
N GLU A 319 3.73 24.77 -35.53
CA GLU A 319 2.48 24.80 -36.31
C GLU A 319 2.31 26.13 -37.08
N ASN A 320 2.63 27.26 -36.43
CA ASN A 320 2.58 28.57 -37.08
C ASN A 320 3.72 28.75 -38.10
N ARG A 321 4.95 28.36 -37.76
CA ARG A 321 6.10 28.41 -38.69
C ARG A 321 5.85 27.62 -39.97
N SER A 322 5.16 26.48 -39.91
CA SER A 322 4.78 25.73 -41.12
C SER A 322 3.93 26.59 -42.06
N LYS A 323 2.96 27.32 -41.50
CA LYS A 323 2.06 28.20 -42.29
C LYS A 323 2.76 29.44 -42.81
N ASP A 324 3.72 29.97 -42.06
CA ASP A 324 4.59 31.06 -42.53
C ASP A 324 5.41 30.59 -43.75
N PHE A 325 6.00 29.40 -43.70
CA PHE A 325 6.71 28.78 -44.85
C PHE A 325 5.80 28.48 -46.04
N ASP A 326 4.57 28.02 -45.82
CA ASP A 326 3.58 27.79 -46.89
C ASP A 326 3.13 29.10 -47.56
N ASN A 327 2.98 30.19 -46.78
CA ASN A 327 2.66 31.53 -47.28
C ASN A 327 3.83 32.15 -48.07
N ASP A 328 5.07 32.04 -47.57
CA ASP A 328 6.27 32.50 -48.28
C ASP A 328 6.40 31.82 -49.66
N GLN A 329 6.04 30.54 -49.78
CA GLN A 329 6.01 29.85 -51.08
C GLN A 329 4.83 30.29 -51.97
N ALA A 330 3.71 30.75 -51.40
CA ALA A 330 2.60 31.29 -52.16
C ALA A 330 2.91 32.67 -52.76
N GLU A 331 3.49 33.60 -51.98
CA GLU A 331 3.80 34.95 -52.46
C GLU A 331 4.91 34.96 -53.54
N ASN A 332 5.91 34.08 -53.43
CA ASN A 332 7.01 33.99 -54.40
C ASN A 332 6.64 33.42 -55.78
N ASN A 333 5.39 32.98 -56.01
CA ASN A 333 4.95 32.36 -57.26
C ASN A 333 4.15 33.30 -58.21
N VAL A 334 4.16 34.62 -57.97
CA VAL A 334 3.39 35.58 -58.77
C VAL A 334 4.30 36.34 -59.77
N HIS A 335 4.02 36.16 -61.07
CA HIS A 335 4.70 36.74 -62.26
C HIS A 335 6.05 36.09 -62.60
N ASN A 336 6.14 35.28 -63.67
CA ASN A 336 6.19 35.85 -65.03
C ASN A 336 5.74 34.83 -66.10
N TYR A 337 5.08 35.31 -67.17
CA TYR A 337 4.73 34.49 -68.36
C TYR A 337 5.53 34.98 -69.58
N GLY A 338 6.34 34.09 -70.16
CA GLY A 338 7.11 34.36 -71.38
C GLY A 338 7.42 33.06 -72.14
N GLN A 339 7.23 33.08 -73.45
CA GLN A 339 7.50 31.94 -74.37
C GLN A 339 9.00 31.99 -74.77
N GLU A 340 9.69 30.91 -75.17
CA GLU A 340 9.34 29.94 -76.22
C GLU A 340 10.08 28.58 -76.16
N ILE A 341 9.39 27.56 -76.70
CA ILE A 341 9.88 26.40 -77.51
C ILE A 341 10.84 25.34 -76.89
N VAL A 342 10.38 24.09 -77.00
CA VAL A 342 10.88 22.82 -76.44
C VAL A 342 11.70 21.99 -77.45
N GLN A 343 12.67 21.20 -76.97
CA GLN A 343 12.94 19.81 -77.43
C GLN A 343 13.38 18.94 -76.20
N PRO A 344 13.09 17.62 -76.13
CA PRO A 344 13.00 16.89 -74.85
C PRO A 344 14.11 15.84 -74.59
N PRO A 345 14.13 15.21 -73.39
CA PRO A 345 13.93 13.75 -73.38
C PRO A 345 13.14 13.14 -72.20
N LYS A 346 12.18 12.26 -72.56
CA LYS A 346 11.85 10.94 -71.97
C LYS A 346 11.28 10.77 -70.54
N ASN A 347 10.01 10.36 -70.55
CA ASN A 347 9.40 9.21 -69.84
C ASN A 347 8.91 9.38 -68.38
N GLU A 348 7.57 9.36 -68.23
CA GLU A 348 6.80 9.35 -66.99
C GLU A 348 6.24 7.95 -66.63
N LYS A 349 5.42 7.90 -65.54
CA LYS A 349 4.39 6.93 -65.08
C LYS A 349 4.83 6.09 -63.86
N ILE A 350 4.28 6.26 -62.64
CA ILE A 350 2.85 6.36 -62.17
C ILE A 350 2.12 5.02 -62.43
N PHE A 351 1.71 4.24 -61.41
CA PHE A 351 0.41 4.36 -60.71
C PHE A 351 0.33 3.66 -59.32
N ASN A 352 -0.84 3.78 -58.66
CA ASN A 352 -1.14 3.48 -57.25
C ASN A 352 -1.69 2.06 -56.92
N HIS A 353 -1.62 1.73 -55.62
CA HIS A 353 -2.51 0.90 -54.77
C HIS A 353 -3.33 -0.30 -55.32
N GLY A 354 -3.31 -1.39 -54.54
CA GLY A 354 -4.35 -2.40 -54.41
C GLY A 354 -4.06 -3.35 -53.23
N GLN A 355 -5.09 -3.78 -52.48
CA GLN A 355 -4.97 -4.83 -51.44
C GLN A 355 -5.45 -6.18 -51.99
N GLU A 356 -4.90 -7.30 -51.52
CA GLU A 356 -5.72 -8.46 -51.09
C GLU A 356 -4.95 -9.47 -50.22
N ILE A 357 -5.64 -10.52 -49.78
CA ILE A 357 -5.27 -11.46 -48.70
C ILE A 357 -4.99 -12.86 -49.28
N VAL A 358 -3.96 -13.57 -48.79
CA VAL A 358 -3.72 -14.99 -49.11
C VAL A 358 -3.17 -15.75 -47.89
N GLU A 359 -3.73 -16.95 -47.63
CA GLU A 359 -3.23 -17.97 -46.68
C GLU A 359 -2.70 -19.22 -47.45
N PRO A 360 -2.11 -20.26 -46.81
CA PRO A 360 -1.00 -21.03 -47.41
C PRO A 360 -1.41 -22.29 -48.20
N PRO A 361 -0.45 -22.86 -48.96
CA PRO A 361 -0.46 -24.27 -49.39
C PRO A 361 0.28 -25.19 -48.39
N ASN A 362 -0.01 -26.50 -48.44
CA ASN A 362 0.52 -27.56 -47.56
C ASN A 362 0.78 -28.87 -48.36
N ASN A 363 1.24 -29.94 -47.69
CA ASN A 363 1.38 -31.35 -48.17
C ASN A 363 2.59 -31.61 -49.12
N ASP A 364 3.27 -32.77 -49.20
CA ASP A 364 3.22 -34.10 -48.50
C ASP A 364 4.54 -34.89 -48.83
N HIS A 365 4.96 -36.09 -48.35
CA HIS A 365 4.52 -37.14 -47.39
C HIS A 365 5.79 -37.99 -46.99
N ILE A 366 5.64 -39.24 -46.44
CA ILE A 366 6.60 -40.40 -46.52
C ILE A 366 7.91 -40.32 -45.67
N PHE A 367 8.34 -41.30 -44.83
CA PHE A 367 7.72 -42.49 -44.19
C PHE A 367 8.51 -42.93 -42.90
N ASN A 368 8.01 -43.93 -42.16
CA ASN A 368 8.51 -44.41 -40.84
C ASN A 368 9.69 -45.42 -40.89
N HIS A 369 10.53 -45.49 -39.83
CA HIS A 369 10.56 -46.58 -38.81
C HIS A 369 11.86 -46.61 -37.96
N GLY A 370 11.76 -47.12 -36.71
CA GLY A 370 12.92 -47.56 -35.89
C GLY A 370 12.66 -47.59 -34.38
N GLN A 371 12.79 -48.76 -33.75
CA GLN A 371 12.90 -48.94 -32.29
C GLN A 371 14.16 -49.77 -32.00
N GLU A 372 14.85 -49.53 -30.88
CA GLU A 372 15.49 -50.60 -30.11
C GLU A 372 15.72 -50.21 -28.63
N ILE A 373 16.21 -51.15 -27.83
CA ILE A 373 16.26 -51.15 -26.35
C ILE A 373 17.64 -51.70 -25.92
N VAL A 374 18.17 -51.33 -24.74
CA VAL A 374 18.76 -52.25 -23.71
C VAL A 374 19.47 -51.52 -22.54
N GLU A 375 19.17 -52.09 -21.38
CA GLU A 375 19.56 -51.99 -19.96
C GLU A 375 21.00 -51.62 -19.48
N LEU A 376 21.03 -51.03 -18.26
CA LEU A 376 21.86 -51.32 -17.04
C LEU A 376 23.41 -51.43 -17.13
N THR A 377 24.18 -50.88 -16.17
CA THR A 377 24.38 -51.51 -14.83
C THR A 377 25.13 -50.64 -13.78
N ASN A 378 24.72 -50.82 -12.50
CA ASN A 378 25.44 -50.88 -11.20
C ASN A 378 26.78 -50.09 -10.98
N ASN A 379 26.99 -49.33 -9.89
CA ASN A 379 27.21 -49.85 -8.51
C ASN A 379 27.24 -48.72 -7.42
N ASP A 380 26.57 -48.91 -6.26
CA ASP A 380 27.16 -49.41 -4.99
C ASP A 380 28.58 -48.92 -4.53
N GLN A 381 28.90 -48.52 -3.27
CA GLN A 381 28.20 -48.54 -1.94
C GLN A 381 28.74 -47.51 -0.88
N ILE A 382 28.02 -47.43 0.27
CA ILE A 382 28.51 -47.35 1.68
C ILE A 382 28.76 -45.97 2.37
N PHE A 383 28.74 -46.03 3.72
CA PHE A 383 28.50 -44.98 4.74
C PHE A 383 29.68 -44.76 5.72
N ASN A 384 29.57 -43.69 6.54
CA ASN A 384 30.27 -43.42 7.83
C ASN A 384 31.77 -43.01 7.74
N HIS A 385 32.37 -42.30 8.71
CA HIS A 385 31.94 -41.86 10.06
C HIS A 385 32.45 -40.42 10.37
N GLY A 386 31.76 -39.66 11.24
CA GLY A 386 32.09 -38.26 11.57
C GLY A 386 33.14 -38.03 12.67
N LYS A 387 33.26 -36.79 13.17
CA LYS A 387 34.07 -36.46 14.36
C LYS A 387 33.69 -35.16 15.07
N GLU A 388 34.02 -35.13 16.37
CA GLU A 388 33.74 -34.09 17.38
C GLU A 388 34.77 -34.29 18.54
N ILE A 389 34.99 -33.41 19.54
CA ILE A 389 34.46 -32.06 19.87
C ILE A 389 35.66 -31.24 20.41
N THR A 390 35.79 -29.93 20.09
CA THR A 390 36.56 -29.00 20.95
C THR A 390 36.24 -27.52 20.73
N GLN A 391 35.97 -26.79 21.82
CA GLN A 391 36.29 -25.35 21.95
C GLN A 391 37.77 -25.20 22.40
N PRO A 392 38.35 -23.98 22.38
CA PRO A 392 38.39 -23.22 23.65
C PRO A 392 38.30 -21.68 23.56
N HIS A 393 37.77 -21.09 24.64
CA HIS A 393 38.07 -19.78 25.26
C HIS A 393 38.30 -18.50 24.42
N THR A 394 37.43 -17.51 24.65
CA THR A 394 37.74 -16.07 24.52
C THR A 394 37.97 -15.42 25.90
N PRO A 395 38.91 -14.45 26.01
CA PRO A 395 38.96 -13.48 27.09
C PRO A 395 38.70 -12.04 26.59
N GLU A 396 37.87 -11.30 27.33
CA GLU A 396 37.93 -9.82 27.42
C GLU A 396 39.04 -9.40 28.40
N PRO A 397 39.50 -8.13 28.48
CA PRO A 397 38.85 -6.88 28.01
C PRO A 397 39.79 -5.88 27.26
N VAL A 398 39.32 -4.65 26.95
CA VAL A 398 39.92 -3.35 27.37
C VAL A 398 39.30 -2.12 26.65
N ILE A 399 38.65 -1.28 27.46
CA ILE A 399 38.53 0.21 27.47
C ILE A 399 39.20 1.02 26.31
N ASN A 400 38.43 1.91 25.63
CA ASN A 400 38.78 3.36 25.56
C ASN A 400 37.72 4.33 24.96
N ASN A 401 37.52 5.44 25.70
CA ASN A 401 37.32 6.85 25.29
C ASN A 401 36.34 7.32 24.19
N ASN A 402 35.35 8.10 24.66
CA ASN A 402 34.98 9.47 24.24
C ASN A 402 35.19 9.93 22.79
N TYR A 403 34.09 10.41 22.18
CA TYR A 403 34.07 11.69 21.47
C TYR A 403 32.79 12.48 21.81
N ASN A 404 32.95 13.73 22.24
CA ASN A 404 31.86 14.70 22.26
C ASN A 404 31.77 15.38 20.90
N HIS A 405 30.57 15.82 20.50
CA HIS A 405 30.44 17.10 19.82
C HIS A 405 29.11 17.78 20.15
N GLU A 406 29.20 18.99 20.67
CA GLU A 406 28.07 19.90 20.81
C GLU A 406 27.72 20.47 19.43
N GLN A 407 26.44 20.73 19.16
CA GLN A 407 26.02 21.69 18.13
C GLN A 407 24.89 22.57 18.67
N GLU A 408 24.95 23.85 18.28
CA GLU A 408 24.21 24.94 18.90
C GLU A 408 22.77 25.06 18.35
N SER A 409 21.91 25.69 19.15
CA SER A 409 20.55 26.05 18.72
C SER A 409 20.50 27.50 18.24
N THR A 410 19.83 27.78 17.12
CA THR A 410 19.26 29.11 16.80
C THR A 410 18.32 29.08 15.56
N GLN A 411 17.55 30.16 15.41
CA GLN A 411 16.75 30.53 14.22
C GLN A 411 15.48 29.72 13.84
N ILE A 412 14.45 29.76 14.70
CA ILE A 412 13.05 29.48 14.29
C ILE A 412 12.32 30.75 13.76
N ALA A 413 12.89 31.94 13.97
CA ALA A 413 12.22 33.22 13.72
C ALA A 413 12.17 33.67 12.24
N ASN A 414 13.11 33.23 11.40
CA ASN A 414 13.26 33.77 10.03
C ASN A 414 12.27 33.15 9.02
N ASP A 415 11.98 31.85 9.13
CA ASP A 415 11.14 31.13 8.15
C ASP A 415 9.71 31.68 8.07
N LYS A 416 9.11 32.10 9.19
CA LYS A 416 7.78 32.72 9.19
C LYS A 416 7.72 34.05 8.44
N LYS A 417 8.83 34.79 8.40
CA LYS A 417 8.91 36.07 7.67
C LYS A 417 9.14 35.83 6.18
N LEU A 418 9.95 34.83 5.83
CA LEU A 418 10.11 34.37 4.45
C LEU A 418 8.79 33.84 3.86
N SER A 419 8.09 32.95 4.59
CA SER A 419 6.87 32.32 4.07
C SER A 419 5.75 33.32 3.82
N LEU A 420 5.55 34.30 4.69
CA LEU A 420 4.56 35.37 4.48
C LEU A 420 4.89 36.23 3.25
N GLN A 421 6.18 36.53 3.01
CA GLN A 421 6.62 37.28 1.83
C GLN A 421 6.42 36.49 0.53
N TYR A 422 6.55 35.16 0.56
CA TYR A 422 6.21 34.29 -0.58
C TYR A 422 4.69 34.23 -0.84
N VAL A 423 3.85 34.16 0.20
CA VAL A 423 2.38 34.16 0.05
C VAL A 423 1.90 35.45 -0.62
N LEU A 424 2.34 36.61 -0.12
CA LEU A 424 1.95 37.92 -0.70
C LEU A 424 2.39 38.07 -2.17
N LYS A 425 3.55 37.49 -2.55
CA LYS A 425 4.00 37.48 -3.95
C LYS A 425 3.12 36.60 -4.85
N LEU A 426 2.72 35.41 -4.36
CA LEU A 426 1.82 34.51 -5.08
C LEU A 426 0.42 35.11 -5.24
N GLU A 427 -0.09 35.84 -4.23
CA GLU A 427 -1.37 36.55 -4.33
C GLU A 427 -1.35 37.63 -5.43
N GLN A 428 -0.25 38.38 -5.57
CA GLN A 428 -0.08 39.34 -6.65
C GLN A 428 0.00 38.65 -8.03
N GLU A 429 0.84 37.63 -8.18
CA GLU A 429 1.00 36.89 -9.44
C GLU A 429 -0.33 36.25 -9.92
N ILE A 430 -1.19 35.83 -8.99
CA ILE A 430 -2.55 35.33 -9.28
C ILE A 430 -3.50 36.45 -9.74
N GLN A 431 -3.38 37.67 -9.21
CA GLN A 431 -4.19 38.80 -9.69
C GLN A 431 -3.72 39.27 -11.07
N ASP A 432 -2.42 39.33 -11.31
CA ASP A 432 -1.85 39.70 -12.61
C ASP A 432 -2.29 38.71 -13.71
N LEU A 433 -2.24 37.40 -13.43
CA LEU A 433 -2.78 36.36 -14.31
C LEU A 433 -4.29 36.52 -14.58
N LYS A 434 -5.10 36.88 -13.58
CA LYS A 434 -6.54 37.15 -13.78
C LYS A 434 -6.77 38.35 -14.68
N GLN A 435 -5.98 39.41 -14.57
CA GLN A 435 -6.07 40.57 -15.46
C GLN A 435 -5.66 40.23 -16.90
N MET A 436 -4.59 39.46 -17.09
CA MET A 436 -4.20 38.97 -18.42
C MET A 436 -5.29 38.09 -19.05
N ILE A 437 -5.97 37.24 -18.27
CA ILE A 437 -7.10 36.43 -18.74
C ILE A 437 -8.31 37.31 -19.09
N LEU A 438 -8.58 38.39 -18.35
CA LEU A 438 -9.64 39.34 -18.71
C LEU A 438 -9.32 40.15 -19.98
N GLN A 439 -8.05 40.50 -20.19
CA GLN A 439 -7.61 41.29 -21.35
C GLN A 439 -7.59 40.47 -22.65
N ASN A 440 -7.30 39.16 -22.58
CA ASN A 440 -7.31 38.26 -23.73
C ASN A 440 -8.70 37.74 -24.14
N ASN A 441 -9.79 38.28 -23.58
CA ASN A 441 -11.18 37.86 -23.82
C ASN A 441 -12.10 39.02 -24.27
N ASN A 442 -11.54 40.11 -24.80
CA ASN A 442 -12.26 41.23 -25.44
C ASN A 442 -11.74 41.47 -26.86
#